data_AF-A0A2G8RE15-F1
#
_entry.id   AF-A0A2G8RE15-F1
#
_cell.length_a   1.000
_cell.length_b   1.000
_cell.length_c   1.000
_cell.angle_alpha   90.00
_cell.angle_beta   90.00
_cell.angle_gamma   90.00
#
_symmetry.space_group_name_H-M   'P 1'
#
loop_
_entity.id
_entity.type
_entity.pdbx_description
1 polymer ?
#
loop_
_entity_poly.entity_id
_entity_poly.type
_entity_poly.pdbx_seq_one_letter_code
_entity_poly.pdbx_strand_id
1 'polypeptide(L)'
;MPLAANKDVFITCAVTGSGATQDRSPHVPRSPQQIAESAIAAAKAGAAIVHCHVRDPETGAPSRDPAMFREVTERIRDSDTDVVLNLTAGMGGDIVFGGVEAPFPVNAAASDMVGATERMLHIADCLPEICTLDCGTMNFAEADYVMTNTPGMLRAMGGMMTALGVKPEIEAFDTGHLWFAKQLVEEGTLTSPALVQLCMGVPWGAPNDMNTFMAMVNNVPQDWTWSAFTLGRDQMNYVAASVLAGGNVRVGLEDNLWLAKGQLATNAQLVERAVTIIEAMGSRVMGPQAVREKLGLTKRAPKVAA
;
A
#
# COMPACT_ATOMS: atom_id res chain seq x y z
N MET A 1 -9.63 5.25 25.34
CA MET A 1 -8.53 4.30 25.16
C MET A 1 -7.34 4.80 25.98
N PRO A 2 -6.67 3.97 26.81
CA PRO A 2 -5.43 4.39 27.46
C PRO A 2 -4.35 4.69 26.41
N LEU A 3 -3.37 5.54 26.74
CA LEU A 3 -2.21 5.75 25.89
C LEU A 3 -1.41 4.44 25.81
N ALA A 4 -1.47 3.77 24.66
CA ALA A 4 -0.83 2.48 24.41
C ALA A 4 0.00 2.56 23.13
N ALA A 5 1.04 3.42 23.16
CA ALA A 5 1.90 3.61 22.01
C ALA A 5 2.62 2.31 21.63
N ASN A 6 2.72 2.02 20.33
CA ASN A 6 3.39 0.81 19.85
C ASN A 6 4.89 0.91 20.11
N LYS A 7 5.47 -0.09 20.77
CA LYS A 7 6.90 -0.10 21.14
C LYS A 7 7.80 -0.75 20.10
N ASP A 8 7.24 -1.57 19.22
CA ASP A 8 7.95 -2.26 18.15
C ASP A 8 7.20 -1.98 16.84
N VAL A 9 7.68 -0.96 16.15
CA VAL A 9 7.02 -0.33 14.99
C VAL A 9 7.74 -0.76 13.72
N PHE A 10 7.02 -1.24 12.72
CA PHE A 10 7.59 -1.37 11.39
C PHE A 10 7.22 -0.19 10.49
N ILE A 11 8.07 0.07 9.51
CA ILE A 11 7.88 1.09 8.49
C ILE A 11 7.67 0.39 7.14
N THR A 12 6.56 0.70 6.48
CA THR A 12 6.36 0.42 5.05
C THR A 12 6.79 1.64 4.24
N CYS A 13 7.61 1.44 3.20
CA CYS A 13 7.95 2.48 2.25
C CYS A 13 7.25 2.26 0.90
N ALA A 14 6.30 3.12 0.55
CA ALA A 14 5.57 3.13 -0.71
C ALA A 14 6.33 3.96 -1.77
N VAL A 15 7.04 3.26 -2.65
CA VAL A 15 8.18 3.87 -3.35
C VAL A 15 7.81 4.74 -4.56
N THR A 16 6.65 4.52 -5.19
CA THR A 16 6.29 5.22 -6.43
C THR A 16 4.79 5.45 -6.65
N GLY A 17 3.93 4.47 -6.34
CA GLY A 17 2.49 4.51 -6.60
C GLY A 17 2.06 4.49 -8.06
N SER A 18 0.77 4.76 -8.28
CA SER A 18 0.14 4.95 -9.59
C SER A 18 -0.31 6.39 -9.84
N GLY A 19 -0.20 7.28 -8.85
CA GLY A 19 -0.67 8.67 -8.96
C GLY A 19 0.08 9.51 -10.00
N ALA A 20 -0.57 10.59 -10.45
CA ALA A 20 -0.05 11.52 -11.47
C ALA A 20 1.03 12.50 -10.95
N THR A 21 1.45 12.38 -9.70
CA THR A 21 2.44 13.28 -9.08
C THR A 21 3.87 13.01 -9.53
N GLN A 22 4.11 11.93 -10.27
CA GLN A 22 5.43 11.48 -10.66
C GLN A 22 6.21 12.53 -11.49
N ASP A 23 5.54 13.32 -12.35
CA ASP A 23 6.20 14.37 -13.14
C ASP A 23 6.61 15.60 -12.30
N ARG A 24 6.20 15.66 -11.03
CA ARG A 24 6.46 16.80 -10.15
C ARG A 24 7.78 16.67 -9.39
N SER A 25 8.46 15.53 -9.49
CA SER A 25 9.75 15.28 -8.82
C SER A 25 10.61 14.31 -9.62
N PRO A 26 11.89 14.63 -9.87
CA PRO A 26 12.82 13.71 -10.53
C PRO A 26 13.20 12.51 -9.66
N HIS A 27 12.78 12.48 -8.39
CA HIS A 27 13.09 11.41 -7.45
C HIS A 27 12.03 10.30 -7.42
N VAL A 28 10.88 10.48 -8.09
CA VAL A 28 9.88 9.40 -8.20
C VAL A 28 10.39 8.36 -9.19
N PRO A 29 10.66 7.12 -8.77
CA PRO A 29 11.25 6.12 -9.65
C PRO A 29 10.21 5.59 -10.65
N ARG A 30 10.60 5.45 -11.93
CA ARG A 30 9.72 5.01 -13.02
C ARG A 30 10.05 3.61 -13.51
N SER A 31 11.32 3.36 -13.88
CA SER A 31 11.71 2.06 -14.42
C SER A 31 11.78 0.99 -13.32
N PRO A 32 11.63 -0.31 -13.66
CA PRO A 32 11.82 -1.40 -12.71
C PRO A 32 13.14 -1.32 -11.94
N GLN A 33 14.23 -0.94 -12.62
CA GLN A 33 15.53 -0.72 -12.00
C GLN A 33 15.48 0.40 -10.95
N GLN A 34 14.95 1.58 -11.29
CA GLN A 34 14.86 2.71 -10.37
C GLN A 34 13.97 2.38 -9.17
N ILE A 35 12.87 1.67 -9.40
CA ILE A 35 11.93 1.24 -8.35
C ILE A 35 12.64 0.31 -7.37
N ALA A 36 13.33 -0.72 -7.88
CA ALA A 36 14.10 -1.65 -7.06
C ALA A 36 15.23 -0.95 -6.29
N GLU A 37 16.01 -0.08 -6.93
CA GLU A 37 17.07 0.70 -6.28
C GLU A 37 16.52 1.58 -5.15
N SER A 38 15.39 2.25 -5.40
CA SER A 38 14.73 3.07 -4.39
C SER A 38 14.17 2.23 -3.23
N ALA A 39 13.64 1.04 -3.51
CA ALA A 39 13.17 0.11 -2.49
C ALA A 39 14.33 -0.39 -1.61
N ILE A 40 15.45 -0.76 -2.22
CA ILE A 40 16.67 -1.17 -1.51
C ILE A 40 17.23 -0.03 -0.65
N ALA A 41 17.24 1.21 -1.18
CA ALA A 41 17.67 2.38 -0.41
C ALA A 41 16.75 2.65 0.80
N ALA A 42 15.44 2.53 0.62
CA ALA A 42 14.47 2.65 1.71
C ALA A 42 14.67 1.56 2.78
N ALA A 43 14.94 0.31 2.37
CA ALA A 43 15.23 -0.78 3.30
C ALA A 43 16.50 -0.52 4.12
N LYS A 44 17.58 -0.06 3.47
CA LYS A 44 18.82 0.35 4.16
C LYS A 44 18.61 1.50 5.15
N ALA A 45 17.65 2.37 4.88
CA ALA A 45 17.26 3.48 5.76
C ALA A 45 16.39 3.05 6.97
N GLY A 46 15.88 1.81 6.99
CA GLY A 46 15.09 1.27 8.11
C GLY A 46 13.67 0.81 7.74
N ALA A 47 13.29 0.84 6.45
CA ALA A 47 12.00 0.27 6.04
C ALA A 47 12.05 -1.27 6.13
N ALA A 48 11.08 -1.85 6.83
CA ALA A 48 10.97 -3.30 6.93
C ALA A 48 10.20 -3.90 5.74
N ILE A 49 9.29 -3.11 5.17
CA ILE A 49 8.41 -3.46 4.07
C ILE A 49 8.59 -2.40 2.97
N VAL A 50 8.62 -2.82 1.70
CA VAL A 50 8.53 -1.94 0.54
C VAL A 50 7.26 -2.25 -0.23
N HIS A 51 6.45 -1.23 -0.47
CA HIS A 51 5.24 -1.30 -1.30
C HIS A 51 5.56 -0.78 -2.69
N CYS A 52 5.31 -1.62 -3.70
CA CYS A 52 5.73 -1.37 -5.07
C CYS A 52 4.55 -1.40 -6.04
N HIS A 53 4.51 -0.37 -6.89
CA HIS A 53 3.81 -0.31 -8.16
C HIS A 53 4.85 -0.35 -9.29
N VAL A 54 4.40 -0.55 -10.54
CA VAL A 54 5.23 -0.36 -11.73
C VAL A 54 4.63 0.72 -12.64
N ARG A 55 5.49 1.30 -13.46
CA ARG A 55 5.14 2.39 -14.37
C ARG A 55 5.80 2.15 -15.71
N ASP A 56 5.19 2.72 -16.74
CA ASP A 56 5.86 2.88 -18.03
C ASP A 56 7.15 3.71 -17.82
N PRO A 57 8.35 3.18 -18.15
CA PRO A 57 9.61 3.85 -17.84
C PRO A 57 9.81 5.21 -18.53
N GLU A 58 9.21 5.40 -19.70
CA GLU A 58 9.39 6.60 -20.52
C GLU A 58 8.41 7.69 -20.09
N THR A 59 7.12 7.36 -20.10
CA THR A 59 6.01 8.29 -19.84
C THR A 59 5.72 8.48 -18.36
N GLY A 60 6.08 7.51 -17.51
CA GLY A 60 5.73 7.47 -16.08
C GLY A 60 4.25 7.12 -15.81
N ALA A 61 3.48 6.79 -16.85
CA ALA A 61 2.10 6.33 -16.71
C ALA A 61 2.04 5.07 -15.83
N PRO A 62 0.98 4.89 -15.01
CA PRO A 62 0.82 3.67 -14.22
C PRO A 62 0.72 2.45 -15.13
N SER A 63 1.34 1.34 -14.74
CA SER A 63 1.32 0.08 -15.49
C SER A 63 1.01 -1.09 -14.57
N ARG A 64 0.30 -2.09 -15.11
CA ARG A 64 0.08 -3.38 -14.47
C ARG A 64 0.72 -4.54 -15.24
N ASP A 65 1.77 -4.26 -16.00
CA ASP A 65 2.51 -5.26 -16.76
C ASP A 65 3.19 -6.27 -15.82
N PRO A 66 2.83 -7.57 -15.87
CA PRO A 66 3.44 -8.59 -15.04
C PRO A 66 4.97 -8.71 -15.23
N ALA A 67 5.49 -8.45 -16.43
CA ALA A 67 6.93 -8.54 -16.70
C ALA A 67 7.72 -7.46 -15.93
N MET A 68 7.16 -6.26 -15.80
CA MET A 68 7.79 -5.19 -15.02
C MET A 68 7.77 -5.52 -13.52
N PHE A 69 6.68 -6.08 -12.99
CA PHE A 69 6.63 -6.54 -11.60
C PHE A 69 7.62 -7.67 -11.34
N ARG A 70 7.76 -8.59 -12.30
CA ARG A 70 8.75 -9.66 -12.25
C ARG A 70 10.16 -9.12 -12.14
N GLU A 71 10.52 -8.17 -13.00
CA GLU A 71 11.84 -7.53 -12.98
C GLU A 71 12.10 -6.79 -11.65
N VAL A 72 11.14 -6.01 -11.14
CA VAL A 72 11.27 -5.35 -9.82
C VAL A 72 11.51 -6.40 -8.72
N THR A 73 10.73 -7.48 -8.74
CA THR A 73 10.84 -8.55 -7.72
C THR A 73 12.20 -9.21 -7.76
N GLU A 74 12.68 -9.63 -8.94
CA GLU A 74 13.99 -10.27 -9.09
C GLU A 74 15.11 -9.34 -8.62
N ARG A 75 15.12 -8.08 -9.05
CA ARG A 75 16.13 -7.09 -8.62
C ARG A 75 16.16 -6.88 -7.11
N ILE A 76 14.98 -6.80 -6.46
CA ILE A 76 14.91 -6.66 -5.00
C ILE A 76 15.39 -7.94 -4.31
N ARG A 77 15.04 -9.11 -4.82
CA ARG A 77 15.40 -10.40 -4.20
C ARG A 77 16.87 -10.78 -4.42
N ASP A 78 17.49 -10.33 -5.50
CA ASP A 78 18.92 -10.53 -5.82
C ASP A 78 19.84 -9.58 -5.04
N SER A 79 19.28 -8.57 -4.36
CA SER A 79 20.04 -7.64 -3.52
C SER A 79 20.49 -8.29 -2.20
N ASP A 80 21.67 -7.91 -1.73
CA ASP A 80 22.16 -8.25 -0.38
C ASP A 80 21.35 -7.58 0.76
N THR A 81 20.44 -6.66 0.41
CA THR A 81 19.54 -6.01 1.36
C THR A 81 18.22 -6.76 1.45
N ASP A 82 17.98 -7.36 2.61
CA ASP A 82 16.70 -8.01 2.86
C ASP A 82 15.59 -6.99 3.14
N VAL A 83 14.38 -7.28 2.63
CA VAL A 83 13.17 -6.48 2.84
C VAL A 83 11.93 -7.34 2.57
N VAL A 84 10.83 -7.07 3.27
CA VAL A 84 9.53 -7.68 2.96
C VAL A 84 8.97 -6.99 1.72
N LEU A 85 8.59 -7.80 0.73
CA LEU A 85 8.01 -7.29 -0.51
C LEU A 85 6.48 -7.26 -0.41
N ASN A 86 5.92 -6.06 -0.58
CA ASN A 86 4.50 -5.81 -0.78
C ASN A 86 4.28 -5.32 -2.22
N LEU A 87 3.47 -6.04 -3.00
CA LEU A 87 3.10 -5.62 -4.36
C LEU A 87 1.65 -5.16 -4.38
N THR A 88 1.37 -4.05 -5.06
CA THR A 88 -0.01 -3.62 -5.27
C THR A 88 -0.83 -4.68 -6.00
N ALA A 89 -2.11 -4.86 -5.64
CA ALA A 89 -3.10 -5.48 -6.52
C ALA A 89 -4.31 -4.55 -6.78
N GLY A 90 -4.15 -3.24 -6.55
CA GLY A 90 -5.22 -2.25 -6.71
C GLY A 90 -5.52 -1.90 -8.17
N MET A 91 -4.56 -2.03 -9.08
CA MET A 91 -4.72 -1.68 -10.50
C MET A 91 -5.70 -2.62 -11.23
N GLY A 92 -6.29 -2.13 -12.33
CA GLY A 92 -7.32 -2.87 -13.05
C GLY A 92 -8.72 -2.70 -12.46
N GLY A 93 -8.90 -1.70 -11.59
CA GLY A 93 -10.17 -1.39 -10.91
C GLY A 93 -10.69 0.01 -11.10
N ASP A 94 -10.33 0.65 -12.20
CA ASP A 94 -10.59 2.06 -12.42
C ASP A 94 -11.71 2.21 -13.46
N ILE A 95 -12.85 2.76 -13.04
CA ILE A 95 -13.95 3.11 -13.94
C ILE A 95 -14.06 4.62 -14.00
N VAL A 96 -14.01 5.16 -15.21
CA VAL A 96 -14.29 6.58 -15.48
C VAL A 96 -15.60 6.65 -16.25
N PHE A 97 -16.63 7.24 -15.64
CA PHE A 97 -17.95 7.38 -16.26
C PHE A 97 -17.95 8.43 -17.39
N GLY A 98 -19.01 8.44 -18.20
CA GLY A 98 -19.31 9.54 -19.11
C GLY A 98 -19.70 10.82 -18.35
N GLY A 99 -20.08 11.87 -19.07
CA GLY A 99 -20.45 13.15 -18.46
C GLY A 99 -21.78 13.09 -17.67
N VAL A 100 -22.04 14.13 -16.87
CA VAL A 100 -23.19 14.18 -15.94
C VAL A 100 -24.57 13.96 -16.58
N GLU A 101 -24.76 14.33 -17.85
CA GLU A 101 -26.02 14.13 -18.58
C GLU A 101 -26.11 12.75 -19.26
N ALA A 102 -24.96 12.10 -19.51
CA ALA A 102 -24.88 10.79 -20.14
C ALA A 102 -23.74 9.97 -19.51
N PRO A 103 -23.96 9.39 -18.31
CA PRO A 103 -22.92 8.63 -17.59
C PRO A 103 -22.48 7.35 -18.30
N PHE A 104 -23.30 6.85 -19.24
CA PHE A 104 -22.99 5.69 -20.06
C PHE A 104 -23.01 6.03 -21.56
N PRO A 105 -22.17 5.34 -22.37
CA PRO A 105 -21.16 4.36 -21.97
C PRO A 105 -20.03 4.99 -21.14
N VAL A 106 -19.33 4.17 -20.35
CA VAL A 106 -18.14 4.63 -19.62
C VAL A 106 -17.06 5.12 -20.58
N ASN A 107 -16.17 5.98 -20.11
CA ASN A 107 -14.99 6.39 -20.87
C ASN A 107 -14.00 5.24 -20.96
N ALA A 108 -14.10 4.45 -22.03
CA ALA A 108 -13.27 3.27 -22.25
C ALA A 108 -11.77 3.59 -22.39
N ALA A 109 -11.41 4.80 -22.81
CA ALA A 109 -10.00 5.20 -22.95
C ALA A 109 -9.37 5.60 -21.61
N ALA A 110 -10.18 5.98 -20.62
CA ALA A 110 -9.73 6.40 -19.30
C ALA A 110 -9.97 5.34 -18.20
N SER A 111 -10.75 4.30 -18.50
CA SER A 111 -11.03 3.20 -17.58
C SER A 111 -10.02 2.06 -17.75
N ASP A 112 -9.56 1.48 -16.65
CA ASP A 112 -8.83 0.20 -16.59
C ASP A 112 -9.60 -0.73 -15.64
N MET A 113 -10.56 -1.49 -16.18
CA MET A 113 -11.38 -2.42 -15.39
C MET A 113 -11.27 -3.84 -15.95
N VAL A 114 -10.51 -4.69 -15.27
CA VAL A 114 -10.29 -6.09 -15.65
C VAL A 114 -10.74 -7.08 -14.58
N GLY A 115 -10.77 -8.36 -14.95
CA GLY A 115 -11.20 -9.45 -14.06
C GLY A 115 -10.19 -9.75 -12.95
N ALA A 116 -10.67 -10.40 -11.88
CA ALA A 116 -9.88 -10.77 -10.70
C ALA A 116 -8.60 -11.55 -11.07
N THR A 117 -8.71 -12.53 -11.97
CA THR A 117 -7.57 -13.34 -12.40
C THR A 117 -6.49 -12.49 -13.05
N GLU A 118 -6.87 -11.51 -13.86
CA GLU A 118 -5.92 -10.61 -14.55
C GLU A 118 -5.20 -9.69 -13.55
N ARG A 119 -5.93 -9.12 -12.58
CA ARG A 119 -5.33 -8.32 -11.49
C ARG A 119 -4.36 -9.11 -10.60
N MET A 120 -4.46 -10.44 -10.59
CA MET A 120 -3.66 -11.31 -9.73
C MET A 120 -2.49 -12.00 -10.46
N LEU A 121 -2.30 -11.75 -11.76
CA LEU A 121 -1.28 -12.43 -12.57
C LEU A 121 0.13 -12.24 -11.99
N HIS A 122 0.51 -11.01 -11.70
CA HIS A 122 1.84 -10.69 -11.16
C HIS A 122 2.01 -11.19 -9.73
N ILE A 123 0.96 -11.20 -8.90
CA ILE A 123 1.02 -11.77 -7.55
C ILE A 123 1.26 -13.28 -7.63
N ALA A 124 0.55 -13.97 -8.53
CA ALA A 124 0.71 -15.41 -8.74
C ALA A 124 2.08 -15.77 -9.34
N ASP A 125 2.72 -14.87 -10.08
CA ASP A 125 4.06 -15.07 -10.65
C ASP A 125 5.17 -14.71 -9.64
N CYS A 126 5.10 -13.53 -9.03
CA CYS A 126 6.15 -12.99 -8.16
C CYS A 126 6.12 -13.56 -6.73
N LEU A 127 4.98 -14.10 -6.29
CA LEU A 127 4.77 -14.66 -4.94
C LEU A 127 5.30 -13.76 -3.81
N PRO A 128 4.91 -12.47 -3.77
CA PRO A 128 5.36 -11.59 -2.70
C PRO A 128 4.87 -12.09 -1.33
N GLU A 129 5.39 -11.49 -0.28
CA GLU A 129 4.97 -11.82 1.08
C GLU A 129 3.63 -11.18 1.40
N ILE A 130 3.46 -9.95 0.91
CA ILE A 130 2.26 -9.14 1.08
C ILE A 130 1.77 -8.69 -0.32
N CYS A 131 0.47 -8.53 -0.47
CA CYS A 131 -0.07 -7.71 -1.55
C CYS A 131 -1.27 -6.89 -1.08
N THR A 132 -1.49 -5.72 -1.66
CA THR A 132 -2.59 -4.85 -1.23
C THR A 132 -3.94 -5.32 -1.77
N LEU A 133 -4.99 -5.10 -0.98
CA LEU A 133 -6.39 -5.31 -1.36
C LEU A 133 -7.20 -4.08 -0.96
N ASP A 134 -7.54 -3.24 -1.93
CA ASP A 134 -8.37 -2.04 -1.75
C ASP A 134 -9.81 -2.44 -1.40
N CYS A 135 -10.14 -2.43 -0.11
CA CYS A 135 -11.31 -3.15 0.41
C CYS A 135 -12.62 -2.37 0.30
N GLY A 136 -12.92 -1.83 -0.89
CA GLY A 136 -14.20 -1.21 -1.17
C GLY A 136 -14.22 -0.40 -2.47
N THR A 137 -15.43 0.05 -2.83
CA THR A 137 -15.67 0.94 -3.98
C THR A 137 -15.96 2.34 -3.47
N MET A 138 -15.30 3.35 -4.04
CA MET A 138 -15.46 4.74 -3.64
C MET A 138 -15.12 5.70 -4.78
N ASN A 139 -15.61 6.94 -4.68
CA ASN A 139 -15.07 8.04 -5.46
C ASN A 139 -13.59 8.20 -5.12
N PHE A 140 -12.76 8.38 -6.12
CA PHE A 140 -11.31 8.47 -5.93
C PHE A 140 -10.76 9.59 -6.79
N ALA A 141 -9.95 10.48 -6.20
CA ALA A 141 -9.44 11.68 -6.87
C ALA A 141 -10.56 12.62 -7.40
N GLU A 142 -10.37 13.24 -8.56
CA GLU A 142 -11.26 14.26 -9.14
C GLU A 142 -12.11 13.69 -10.30
N ALA A 143 -13.13 14.46 -10.70
CA ALA A 143 -14.01 14.16 -11.83
C ALA A 143 -14.81 12.85 -11.69
N ASP A 144 -15.01 12.12 -12.80
CA ASP A 144 -15.93 11.00 -12.94
C ASP A 144 -15.29 9.63 -12.65
N TYR A 145 -14.18 9.61 -11.90
CA TYR A 145 -13.40 8.41 -11.57
C TYR A 145 -13.88 7.73 -10.28
N VAL A 146 -14.17 6.43 -10.38
CA VAL A 146 -14.55 5.54 -9.29
C VAL A 146 -13.57 4.36 -9.20
N MET A 147 -12.88 4.25 -8.06
CA MET A 147 -12.13 3.05 -7.71
C MET A 147 -13.14 1.95 -7.37
N THR A 148 -13.11 0.87 -8.14
CA THR A 148 -14.17 -0.14 -8.20
C THR A 148 -13.67 -1.51 -7.76
N ASN A 149 -14.00 -1.86 -6.52
CA ASN A 149 -13.79 -3.16 -5.92
C ASN A 149 -15.10 -3.68 -5.33
N THR A 150 -15.87 -4.41 -6.13
CA THR A 150 -17.16 -4.95 -5.70
C THR A 150 -16.97 -6.11 -4.72
N PRO A 151 -17.98 -6.46 -3.90
CA PRO A 151 -17.89 -7.62 -3.00
C PRO A 151 -17.50 -8.93 -3.71
N GLY A 152 -17.95 -9.14 -4.95
CA GLY A 152 -17.57 -10.31 -5.76
C GLY A 152 -16.10 -10.28 -6.16
N MET A 153 -15.58 -9.12 -6.57
CA MET A 153 -14.16 -8.93 -6.91
C MET A 153 -13.27 -9.20 -5.68
N LEU A 154 -13.62 -8.60 -4.54
CA LEU A 154 -12.89 -8.74 -3.29
C LEU A 154 -12.86 -10.18 -2.78
N ARG A 155 -13.98 -10.91 -2.89
CA ARG A 155 -14.01 -12.34 -2.55
C ARG A 155 -13.11 -13.17 -3.44
N ALA A 156 -13.16 -12.94 -4.75
CA ALA A 156 -12.33 -13.66 -5.71
C ALA A 156 -10.85 -13.39 -5.48
N MET A 157 -10.45 -12.12 -5.40
CA MET A 157 -9.05 -11.73 -5.18
C MET A 157 -8.55 -12.17 -3.81
N GLY A 158 -9.30 -11.90 -2.74
CA GLY A 158 -8.94 -12.31 -1.38
C GLY A 158 -8.76 -13.83 -1.25
N GLY A 159 -9.67 -14.61 -1.84
CA GLY A 159 -9.54 -16.07 -1.90
C GLY A 159 -8.31 -16.53 -2.67
N MET A 160 -7.98 -15.88 -3.79
CA MET A 160 -6.73 -16.17 -4.54
C MET A 160 -5.50 -15.85 -3.71
N MET A 161 -5.46 -14.71 -3.01
CA MET A 161 -4.34 -14.32 -2.14
C MET A 161 -4.12 -15.35 -1.02
N THR A 162 -5.19 -15.73 -0.32
CA THR A 162 -5.16 -16.78 0.72
C THR A 162 -4.67 -18.11 0.14
N ALA A 163 -5.19 -18.55 -1.01
CA ALA A 163 -4.78 -19.79 -1.67
C ALA A 163 -3.31 -19.77 -2.11
N LEU A 164 -2.79 -18.61 -2.52
CA LEU A 164 -1.39 -18.42 -2.84
C LEU A 164 -0.50 -18.32 -1.59
N GLY A 165 -1.06 -18.22 -0.38
CA GLY A 165 -0.30 -17.95 0.84
C GLY A 165 0.39 -16.59 0.82
N VAL A 166 -0.19 -15.60 0.13
CA VAL A 166 0.25 -14.20 0.14
C VAL A 166 -0.63 -13.44 1.13
N LYS A 167 -0.06 -12.69 2.07
CA LYS A 167 -0.84 -11.96 3.07
C LYS A 167 -1.49 -10.71 2.44
N PRO A 168 -2.81 -10.55 2.48
CA PRO A 168 -3.46 -9.33 2.06
C PRO A 168 -3.17 -8.20 3.06
N GLU A 169 -2.64 -7.07 2.60
CA GLU A 169 -2.72 -5.78 3.30
C GLU A 169 -4.03 -5.10 2.87
N ILE A 170 -4.99 -5.05 3.78
CA ILE A 170 -6.33 -4.52 3.52
C ILE A 170 -6.26 -3.00 3.58
N GLU A 171 -6.32 -2.35 2.42
CA GLU A 171 -6.32 -0.90 2.30
C GLU A 171 -7.75 -0.40 2.58
N ALA A 172 -7.94 0.19 3.76
CA ALA A 172 -9.22 0.69 4.23
C ALA A 172 -9.25 2.22 4.16
N PHE A 173 -10.12 2.73 3.29
CA PHE A 173 -10.33 4.16 3.06
C PHE A 173 -11.56 4.69 3.81
N ASP A 174 -12.37 3.81 4.42
CA ASP A 174 -13.51 4.19 5.26
C ASP A 174 -13.83 3.03 6.24
N THR A 175 -14.62 3.33 7.27
CA THR A 175 -15.18 2.38 8.22
C THR A 175 -16.01 1.26 7.57
N GLY A 176 -16.71 1.55 6.45
CA GLY A 176 -17.42 0.54 5.68
C GLY A 176 -16.49 -0.51 5.08
N HIS A 177 -15.26 -0.12 4.70
CA HIS A 177 -14.25 -1.03 4.17
C HIS A 177 -13.74 -1.98 5.28
N LEU A 178 -13.52 -1.44 6.49
CA LEU A 178 -13.18 -2.26 7.67
C LEU A 178 -14.30 -3.22 8.05
N TRP A 179 -15.56 -2.79 7.94
CA TRP A 179 -16.70 -3.66 8.21
C TRP A 179 -16.76 -4.83 7.23
N PHE A 180 -16.56 -4.56 5.94
CA PHE A 180 -16.52 -5.63 4.94
C PHE A 180 -15.27 -6.53 5.08
N ALA A 181 -14.11 -5.98 5.46
CA ALA A 181 -12.92 -6.77 5.78
C ALA A 181 -13.18 -7.81 6.89
N LYS A 182 -13.93 -7.42 7.94
CA LYS A 182 -14.36 -8.36 9.00
C LYS A 182 -15.26 -9.47 8.43
N GLN A 183 -16.19 -9.13 7.54
CA GLN A 183 -17.02 -10.11 6.85
C GLN A 183 -16.18 -11.10 6.03
N LEU A 184 -15.18 -10.62 5.30
CA LEU A 184 -14.28 -11.47 4.50
C LEU A 184 -13.46 -12.44 5.37
N VAL A 185 -13.08 -12.03 6.59
CA VAL A 185 -12.42 -12.92 7.56
C VAL A 185 -13.43 -13.91 8.16
N GLU A 186 -14.61 -13.45 8.55
CA GLU A 186 -15.68 -14.28 9.13
C GLU A 186 -16.11 -15.42 8.19
N GLU A 187 -16.22 -15.14 6.89
CA GLU A 187 -16.59 -16.14 5.88
C GLU A 187 -15.40 -17.00 5.39
N GLY A 188 -14.19 -16.78 5.92
CA GLY A 188 -13.00 -17.56 5.59
C GLY A 188 -12.31 -17.20 4.27
N THR A 189 -12.73 -16.14 3.60
CA THR A 189 -12.04 -15.61 2.41
C THR A 189 -10.63 -15.14 2.75
N LEU A 190 -10.47 -14.41 3.86
CA LEU A 190 -9.19 -13.90 4.36
C LEU A 190 -8.80 -14.61 5.66
N THR A 191 -7.51 -14.92 5.82
CA THR A 191 -6.99 -15.55 7.04
C THR A 191 -6.77 -14.52 8.16
N SER A 192 -7.28 -14.82 9.37
CA SER A 192 -6.99 -14.07 10.60
C SER A 192 -5.65 -14.49 11.24
N PRO A 193 -4.91 -13.61 11.95
CA PRO A 193 -5.12 -12.17 12.05
C PRO A 193 -4.80 -11.44 10.74
N ALA A 194 -5.64 -10.46 10.40
CA ALA A 194 -5.48 -9.67 9.20
C ALA A 194 -4.44 -8.55 9.38
N LEU A 195 -3.92 -8.06 8.25
CA LEU A 195 -3.11 -6.85 8.15
C LEU A 195 -3.96 -5.76 7.50
N VAL A 196 -4.04 -4.60 8.13
CA VAL A 196 -4.85 -3.47 7.65
C VAL A 196 -3.98 -2.23 7.47
N GLN A 197 -4.24 -1.45 6.44
CA GLN A 197 -3.70 -0.11 6.28
C GLN A 197 -4.83 0.91 6.25
N LEU A 198 -4.80 1.84 7.21
CA LEU A 198 -5.77 2.93 7.31
C LEU A 198 -5.31 4.08 6.40
N CYS A 199 -6.05 4.28 5.32
CA CYS A 199 -5.73 5.23 4.26
C CYS A 199 -6.42 6.57 4.53
N MET A 200 -5.70 7.53 5.11
CA MET A 200 -6.28 8.80 5.52
C MET A 200 -6.02 9.89 4.48
N GLY A 201 -6.95 10.84 4.35
CA GLY A 201 -6.75 12.04 3.54
C GLY A 201 -6.79 11.82 2.03
N VAL A 202 -7.13 10.61 1.56
CA VAL A 202 -7.46 10.36 0.16
C VAL A 202 -8.82 11.02 -0.14
N PRO A 203 -8.95 11.85 -1.19
CA PRO A 203 -10.20 12.54 -1.49
C PRO A 203 -11.41 11.60 -1.53
N TRP A 204 -12.48 12.01 -0.85
CA TRP A 204 -13.76 11.29 -0.70
C TRP A 204 -13.76 10.01 0.15
N GLY A 205 -12.60 9.61 0.69
CA GLY A 205 -12.51 8.62 1.76
C GLY A 205 -12.50 9.27 3.14
N ALA A 206 -11.88 8.58 4.09
CA ALA A 206 -11.66 9.03 5.45
C ALA A 206 -10.88 10.36 5.44
N PRO A 207 -11.49 11.47 5.91
CA PRO A 207 -10.82 12.77 5.92
C PRO A 207 -9.55 12.76 6.78
N ASN A 208 -8.64 13.68 6.47
CA ASN A 208 -7.38 13.86 7.16
C ASN A 208 -7.58 14.55 8.54
N ASP A 209 -8.21 13.86 9.50
CA ASP A 209 -8.47 14.37 10.85
C ASP A 209 -8.38 13.27 11.93
N MET A 210 -8.10 13.69 13.16
CA MET A 210 -7.87 12.77 14.29
C MET A 210 -9.13 12.07 14.79
N ASN A 211 -10.32 12.67 14.67
CA ASN A 211 -11.56 12.03 15.13
C ASN A 211 -11.90 10.84 14.23
N THR A 212 -11.83 11.04 12.92
CA THR A 212 -12.01 9.99 11.92
C THR A 212 -10.92 8.92 12.06
N PHE A 213 -9.66 9.33 12.18
CA PHE A 213 -8.54 8.39 12.39
C PHE A 213 -8.78 7.49 13.60
N MET A 214 -9.13 8.06 14.75
CA MET A 214 -9.40 7.27 15.96
C MET A 214 -10.66 6.41 15.81
N ALA A 215 -11.68 6.85 15.07
CA ALA A 215 -12.84 6.02 14.76
C ALA A 215 -12.44 4.78 13.95
N MET A 216 -11.54 4.91 12.97
CA MET A 216 -11.00 3.78 12.21
C MET A 216 -10.15 2.87 13.08
N VAL A 217 -9.22 3.41 13.86
CA VAL A 217 -8.39 2.64 14.81
C VAL A 217 -9.26 1.83 15.78
N ASN A 218 -10.27 2.46 16.38
CA ASN A 218 -11.21 1.80 17.30
C ASN A 218 -12.01 0.66 16.65
N ASN A 219 -12.11 0.64 15.32
CA ASN A 219 -12.83 -0.37 14.58
C ASN A 219 -11.94 -1.55 14.13
N VAL A 220 -10.61 -1.46 14.26
CA VAL A 220 -9.72 -2.59 13.99
C VAL A 220 -9.82 -3.62 15.13
N PRO A 221 -10.05 -4.92 14.85
CA PRO A 221 -9.99 -5.98 15.87
C PRO A 221 -8.64 -6.01 16.60
N GLN A 222 -8.66 -6.30 17.90
CA GLN A 222 -7.48 -6.18 18.76
C GLN A 222 -6.33 -7.12 18.40
N ASP A 223 -6.63 -8.27 17.80
CA ASP A 223 -5.67 -9.27 17.35
C ASP A 223 -5.12 -8.98 15.94
N TRP A 224 -5.69 -8.00 15.23
CA TRP A 224 -5.22 -7.60 13.90
C TRP A 224 -4.05 -6.63 13.99
N THR A 225 -3.16 -6.69 13.01
CA THR A 225 -2.08 -5.71 12.88
C THR A 225 -2.51 -4.61 11.92
N TRP A 226 -2.20 -3.36 12.25
CA TRP A 226 -2.52 -2.24 11.35
C TRP A 226 -1.38 -1.22 11.22
N SER A 227 -1.36 -0.56 10.07
CA SER A 227 -0.56 0.62 9.73
C SER A 227 -1.49 1.77 9.36
N ALA A 228 -1.00 3.00 9.36
CA ALA A 228 -1.71 4.10 8.71
C ALA A 228 -0.76 5.06 8.00
N PHE A 229 -1.32 5.79 7.04
CA PHE A 229 -0.67 6.90 6.35
C PHE A 229 -1.67 8.00 6.00
N THR A 230 -1.13 9.14 5.58
CA THR A 230 -1.90 10.20 4.94
C THR A 230 -1.10 10.78 3.77
N LEU A 231 -1.78 11.51 2.89
CA LEU A 231 -1.16 12.14 1.73
C LEU A 231 -0.46 13.47 2.08
N GLY A 232 0.64 13.72 1.38
CA GLY A 232 1.34 14.99 1.31
C GLY A 232 1.96 15.43 2.63
N ARG A 233 1.76 16.71 2.98
CA ARG A 233 2.46 17.40 4.06
C ARG A 233 2.28 16.77 5.45
N ASP A 234 1.21 16.02 5.65
CA ASP A 234 0.85 15.43 6.94
C ASP A 234 1.40 14.00 7.11
N GLN A 235 2.12 13.45 6.13
CA GLN A 235 2.72 12.10 6.20
C GLN A 235 3.49 11.87 7.51
N MET A 236 4.37 12.81 7.88
CA MET A 236 5.16 12.70 9.11
C MET A 236 4.34 12.90 10.39
N ASN A 237 3.24 13.67 10.33
CA ASN A 237 2.32 13.79 11.45
C ASN A 237 1.62 12.45 11.72
N TYR A 238 1.29 11.71 10.66
CA TYR A 238 0.70 10.37 10.77
C TYR A 238 1.68 9.29 11.21
N VAL A 239 2.98 9.44 10.97
CA VAL A 239 3.99 8.60 11.62
C VAL A 239 3.83 8.69 13.15
N ALA A 240 3.83 9.91 13.70
CA ALA A 240 3.66 10.11 15.15
C ALA A 240 2.28 9.65 15.64
N ALA A 241 1.20 10.03 14.94
CA ALA A 241 -0.17 9.68 15.33
C ALA A 241 -0.41 8.17 15.38
N SER A 242 0.10 7.43 14.38
CA SER A 242 -0.06 5.98 14.31
C SER A 242 0.70 5.29 15.43
N VAL A 243 1.93 5.70 15.72
CA VAL A 243 2.71 5.16 16.85
C VAL A 243 1.99 5.43 18.16
N LEU A 244 1.47 6.64 18.40
CA LEU A 244 0.71 6.98 19.61
C LEU A 244 -0.56 6.15 19.77
N ALA A 245 -1.24 5.85 18.66
CA ALA A 245 -2.47 5.08 18.62
C ALA A 245 -2.24 3.55 18.66
N GLY A 246 -0.99 3.09 18.67
CA GLY A 246 -0.65 1.66 18.79
C GLY A 246 -0.44 0.93 17.47
N GLY A 247 -0.33 1.65 16.34
CA GLY A 247 -0.14 1.09 15.01
C GLY A 247 1.30 1.11 14.50
N ASN A 248 1.43 0.76 13.22
CA ASN A 248 2.64 0.86 12.43
C ASN A 248 2.51 2.00 11.41
N VAL A 249 3.56 2.27 10.62
CA VAL A 249 3.60 3.48 9.80
C VAL A 249 3.90 3.17 8.35
N ARG A 250 3.36 4.00 7.45
CA ARG A 250 3.75 4.04 6.04
C ARG A 250 4.21 5.45 5.65
N VAL A 251 5.29 5.49 4.87
CA VAL A 251 5.85 6.70 4.25
C VAL A 251 6.26 6.39 2.82
N GLY A 252 6.73 7.39 2.08
CA GLY A 252 7.28 7.21 0.74
C GLY A 252 6.75 8.23 -0.26
N LEU A 253 7.36 8.23 -1.44
CA LEU A 253 7.10 9.16 -2.52
C LEU A 253 5.75 8.94 -3.20
N GLU A 254 5.17 7.75 -3.05
CA GLU A 254 3.78 7.49 -3.44
C GLU A 254 2.82 8.45 -2.71
N ASP A 255 3.06 8.67 -1.42
CA ASP A 255 2.13 9.42 -0.59
C ASP A 255 2.58 10.89 -0.42
N ASN A 256 3.88 11.20 -0.49
CA ASN A 256 4.40 12.55 -0.28
C ASN A 256 5.73 12.79 -1.01
N LEU A 257 5.82 13.88 -1.79
CA LEU A 257 7.05 14.26 -2.51
C LEU A 257 8.02 15.13 -1.71
N TRP A 258 7.63 15.63 -0.54
CA TRP A 258 8.32 16.74 0.12
C TRP A 258 9.00 16.30 1.41
N LEU A 259 10.30 16.58 1.52
CA LEU A 259 11.02 16.45 2.77
C LEU A 259 10.69 17.65 3.67
N ALA A 260 10.68 18.85 3.12
CA ALA A 260 10.26 20.07 3.79
C ALA A 260 9.57 20.99 2.78
N LYS A 261 9.05 22.13 3.23
CA LYS A 261 8.44 23.11 2.33
C LYS A 261 9.44 23.53 1.24
N GLY A 262 9.15 23.19 -0.01
CA GLY A 262 10.00 23.49 -1.17
C GLY A 262 11.23 22.59 -1.33
N GLN A 263 11.39 21.55 -0.50
CA GLN A 263 12.49 20.59 -0.59
C GLN A 263 11.92 19.21 -0.95
N LEU A 264 12.23 18.72 -2.14
CA LEU A 264 11.84 17.37 -2.57
C LEU A 264 12.60 16.31 -1.78
N ALA A 265 11.94 15.17 -1.55
CA ALA A 265 12.49 14.03 -0.84
C ALA A 265 12.95 12.92 -1.80
N THR A 266 13.78 12.03 -1.26
CA THR A 266 13.92 10.64 -1.71
C THR A 266 13.17 9.72 -0.74
N ASN A 267 12.85 8.50 -1.16
CA ASN A 267 12.23 7.50 -0.27
C ASN A 267 13.07 7.23 0.99
N ALA A 268 14.39 7.10 0.85
CA ALA A 268 15.30 6.89 1.98
C ALA A 268 15.21 8.03 3.01
N GLN A 269 15.17 9.30 2.57
CA GLN A 269 15.05 10.44 3.48
C GLN A 269 13.71 10.49 4.23
N LEU A 270 12.62 10.03 3.60
CA LEU A 270 11.33 9.93 4.29
C LEU A 270 11.35 8.82 5.34
N VAL A 271 12.00 7.68 5.04
CA VAL A 271 12.21 6.59 5.99
C VAL A 271 13.09 7.05 7.16
N GLU A 272 14.24 7.67 6.91
CA GLU A 272 15.15 8.19 7.95
C GLU A 272 14.42 9.17 8.90
N ARG A 273 13.53 10.00 8.35
CA ARG A 273 12.72 10.91 9.15
C ARG A 273 11.69 10.17 10.00
N ALA A 274 11.05 9.15 9.44
CA ALA A 274 10.11 8.31 10.20
C ALA A 274 10.82 7.57 11.33
N VAL A 275 12.01 6.98 11.08
CA VAL A 275 12.87 6.36 12.10
C VAL A 275 13.15 7.35 13.22
N THR A 276 13.59 8.56 12.89
CA THR A 276 13.88 9.61 13.88
C THR A 276 12.68 9.92 14.77
N ILE A 277 11.48 10.05 14.19
CA ILE A 277 10.24 10.31 14.95
C ILE A 277 9.91 9.14 15.88
N ILE A 278 9.95 7.90 15.37
CA ILE A 278 9.63 6.68 16.12
C ILE A 278 10.56 6.53 17.33
N GLU A 279 11.86 6.68 17.11
CA GLU A 279 12.87 6.53 18.17
C GLU A 279 12.80 7.67 19.20
N ALA A 280 12.55 8.91 18.75
CA ALA A 280 12.36 10.05 19.66
C ALA A 280 11.13 9.90 20.57
N MET A 281 10.14 9.11 20.16
CA MET A 281 8.97 8.76 20.98
C MET A 281 9.23 7.59 21.95
N GLY A 282 10.44 7.00 21.93
CA GLY A 282 10.81 5.86 22.77
C GLY A 282 10.27 4.52 22.27
N SER A 283 10.03 4.39 20.98
CA SER A 283 9.73 3.13 20.29
C SER A 283 10.94 2.66 19.48
N ARG A 284 10.94 1.40 19.05
CA ARG A 284 12.00 0.82 18.21
C ARG A 284 11.46 0.50 16.82
N VAL A 285 12.31 0.66 15.82
CA VAL A 285 12.02 0.25 14.44
C VAL A 285 12.36 -1.23 14.25
N MET A 286 11.39 -2.00 13.76
CA MET A 286 11.54 -3.41 13.45
C MET A 286 12.23 -3.61 12.10
N GLY A 287 13.12 -4.59 12.00
CA GLY A 287 13.67 -5.05 10.72
C GLY A 287 12.77 -6.06 9.99
N PRO A 288 13.08 -6.39 8.73
CA PRO A 288 12.26 -7.28 7.89
C PRO A 288 11.99 -8.65 8.51
N GLN A 289 13.01 -9.29 9.10
CA GLN A 289 12.85 -10.62 9.71
C GLN A 289 11.86 -10.61 10.89
N ALA A 290 11.94 -9.62 11.77
CA ALA A 290 11.01 -9.48 12.89
C ALA A 290 9.57 -9.21 12.41
N VAL A 291 9.42 -8.49 11.30
CA VAL A 291 8.11 -8.28 10.65
C VAL A 291 7.55 -9.58 10.10
N ARG A 292 8.37 -10.42 9.44
CA ARG A 292 7.93 -11.74 8.96
C ARG A 292 7.43 -12.61 10.10
N GLU A 293 8.15 -12.66 11.20
CA GLU A 293 7.76 -13.42 12.40
C GLU A 293 6.45 -12.90 12.99
N LYS A 294 6.32 -11.58 13.16
CA LYS A 294 5.10 -10.94 13.69
C LYS A 294 3.87 -11.21 12.82
N LEU A 295 4.03 -11.15 11.50
CA LEU A 295 2.93 -11.23 10.54
C LEU A 295 2.70 -12.63 9.97
N GLY A 296 3.55 -13.62 10.29
CA GLY A 296 3.49 -14.98 9.76
C GLY A 296 3.79 -15.06 8.26
N LEU A 297 4.77 -14.29 7.78
CA LEU A 297 5.10 -14.19 6.35
C LEU A 297 6.17 -15.21 5.94
N THR A 298 6.08 -15.67 4.70
CA THR A 298 7.09 -16.57 4.10
C THR A 298 7.71 -15.90 2.88
N LYS A 299 9.01 -15.59 2.97
CA LYS A 299 9.80 -15.13 1.81
C LYS A 299 9.93 -16.27 0.80
N ARG A 300 9.63 -15.98 -0.47
CA ARG A 300 9.69 -16.94 -1.57
C ARG A 300 10.40 -16.33 -2.77
N ALA A 301 11.00 -17.19 -3.58
CA ALA A 301 11.41 -16.84 -4.92
C ALA A 301 10.15 -16.73 -5.82
N PRO A 302 10.20 -15.90 -6.88
CA PRO A 302 9.21 -15.94 -7.95
C PRO A 302 9.08 -17.35 -8.55
N LYS A 303 7.96 -17.62 -9.23
CA LYS A 303 7.80 -18.88 -9.95
C LYS A 303 8.95 -19.09 -10.94
N VAL A 304 9.45 -20.32 -11.00
CA VAL A 304 10.43 -20.71 -12.02
C VAL A 304 9.75 -20.57 -13.39
N ALA A 305 10.37 -19.85 -14.33
CA ALA A 305 9.88 -19.78 -15.69
C ALA A 305 9.83 -21.20 -16.28
N ALA A 306 8.68 -21.57 -16.84
CA ALA A 306 8.47 -22.88 -17.46
C ALA A 306 9.27 -23.03 -18.75
#